data_AF-A0A2N1Q1M5-F1
#
_entry.id   AF-A0A2N1Q1M5-F1
#
_cell.length_a   1.000
_cell.length_b   1.000
_cell.length_c   1.000
_cell.angle_alpha   90.00
_cell.angle_beta   90.00
_cell.angle_gamma   90.00
#
_symmetry.space_group_name_H-M   'P 1'
#
loop_
_entity.id
_entity.type
_entity.pdbx_description
1 polymer ?
#
loop_
_entity_poly.entity_id
_entity_poly.type
_entity_poly.pdbx_seq_one_letter_code
_entity_poly.pdbx_strand_id
1 'polypeptide(L)'
;FKVECTMNTNASITGKQSNWSVLKRKTKRVLNYFIVIFGVALGIFFYWKYFYTYSTGYRAGLLQKFSRKGNIIKTYEGAKKAFAKTLKALGTDYLDLFIIHAPWPWNEMGKNCDEGNVQAYKAMEELYMLGKIRAIGVSNFEIEHLENIIKNCDIVPHVNQIGHFIGIDHKDLIEYCEEKEIFIIAYSPLGIGYLLSNEIIKEVANKYEVSPAQICIRYLLQKGMAPIPKSVHEERIIQNSEVDFVIEDCDMGVLDKIKGDPRRWGE
;
A
#
# COMPACT_ATOMS: atom_id res chain seq x y z
N PHE A 1 20.93 -106.42 35.43
CA PHE A 1 22.19 -105.70 35.69
C PHE A 1 22.02 -104.25 35.24
N LYS A 2 22.29 -103.30 36.16
CA LYS A 2 22.34 -101.83 36.01
C LYS A 2 23.39 -101.42 34.95
N VAL A 3 23.19 -100.28 34.25
CA VAL A 3 24.12 -99.13 34.00
C VAL A 3 23.34 -98.10 33.12
N GLU A 4 22.80 -96.99 33.65
CA GLU A 4 23.32 -95.58 33.63
C GLU A 4 23.76 -95.04 32.25
N CYS A 5 23.02 -94.09 31.64
CA CYS A 5 23.06 -92.62 31.81
C CYS A 5 24.03 -91.91 30.84
N THR A 6 23.53 -90.98 30.02
CA THR A 6 24.10 -89.62 29.85
C THR A 6 23.20 -88.77 28.95
N MET A 7 22.65 -87.70 29.51
CA MET A 7 22.24 -86.54 28.73
C MET A 7 23.49 -85.80 28.27
N ASN A 8 23.49 -85.30 27.04
CA ASN A 8 24.37 -84.21 26.66
C ASN A 8 23.57 -83.12 25.93
N THR A 9 23.37 -82.03 26.67
CA THR A 9 22.93 -80.72 26.22
C THR A 9 23.94 -80.14 25.23
N ASN A 10 23.48 -79.57 24.11
CA ASN A 10 24.00 -78.33 23.50
C ASN A 10 23.24 -78.00 22.20
N ALA A 11 22.09 -77.34 22.33
CA ALA A 11 21.52 -76.57 21.23
C ALA A 11 22.14 -75.17 21.27
N SER A 12 23.15 -74.93 20.44
CA SER A 12 23.71 -73.60 20.22
C SER A 12 22.74 -72.77 19.40
N ILE A 13 22.06 -71.82 20.04
CA ILE A 13 21.31 -70.74 19.38
C ILE A 13 22.32 -69.67 18.96
N THR A 14 22.80 -69.72 17.73
CA THR A 14 23.50 -68.58 17.11
C THR A 14 23.07 -68.46 15.64
N GLY A 15 22.18 -67.52 15.35
CA GLY A 15 21.84 -67.26 13.94
C GLY A 15 20.58 -66.45 13.63
N LYS A 16 20.14 -65.49 14.46
CA LYS A 16 19.08 -64.53 14.06
C LYS A 16 19.31 -63.14 14.66
N GLN A 17 20.47 -62.55 14.42
CA GLN A 17 20.75 -61.18 14.83
C GLN A 17 21.44 -60.40 13.70
N SER A 18 20.75 -60.18 12.57
CA SER A 18 21.29 -59.27 11.54
C SER A 18 20.28 -58.53 10.63
N ASN A 19 19.00 -58.93 10.53
CA ASN A 19 18.08 -58.25 9.61
C ASN A 19 17.29 -57.08 10.25
N TRP A 20 16.98 -57.16 11.54
CA TRP A 20 16.17 -56.14 12.23
C TRP A 20 16.92 -54.82 12.45
N SER A 21 18.22 -54.87 12.72
CA SER A 21 19.05 -53.67 12.94
C SER A 21 19.28 -52.89 11.64
N VAL A 22 19.43 -53.59 10.52
CA VAL A 22 19.58 -53.00 9.18
C VAL A 22 18.28 -52.35 8.73
N LEU A 23 17.14 -53.02 8.94
CA LEU A 23 15.82 -52.48 8.61
C LEU A 23 15.57 -51.19 9.42
N LYS A 24 15.80 -51.21 10.73
CA LYS A 24 15.63 -50.05 11.64
C LYS A 24 16.52 -48.86 11.25
N ARG A 25 17.75 -49.12 10.78
CA ARG A 25 18.65 -48.07 10.25
C ARG A 25 18.16 -47.48 8.94
N LYS A 26 17.61 -48.30 8.03
CA LYS A 26 17.01 -47.83 6.77
C LYS A 26 15.76 -46.98 7.03
N THR A 27 14.86 -47.42 7.91
CA THR A 27 13.67 -46.62 8.29
C THR A 27 14.05 -45.32 8.97
N LYS A 28 15.06 -45.32 9.86
CA LYS A 28 15.56 -44.09 10.50
C LYS A 28 16.18 -43.11 9.48
N ARG A 29 16.91 -43.61 8.48
CA ARG A 29 17.43 -42.75 7.39
C ARG A 29 16.31 -42.15 6.57
N VAL A 30 15.33 -42.94 6.16
CA VAL A 30 14.16 -42.45 5.40
C VAL A 30 13.41 -41.39 6.19
N LEU A 31 13.16 -41.63 7.49
CA LEU A 31 12.50 -40.66 8.36
C LEU A 31 13.30 -39.35 8.49
N ASN A 32 14.62 -39.43 8.62
CA ASN A 32 15.48 -38.24 8.65
C ASN A 32 15.42 -37.45 7.34
N TYR A 33 15.39 -38.13 6.18
CA TYR A 33 15.22 -37.45 4.89
C TYR A 33 13.87 -36.75 4.80
N PHE A 34 12.78 -37.37 5.25
CA PHE A 34 11.47 -36.74 5.30
C PHE A 34 11.45 -35.49 6.20
N ILE A 35 12.08 -35.55 7.38
CA ILE A 35 12.17 -34.39 8.29
C ILE A 35 12.94 -33.24 7.64
N VAL A 36 14.06 -33.53 6.98
CA VAL A 36 14.86 -32.50 6.30
C VAL A 36 14.09 -31.90 5.12
N ILE A 37 13.47 -32.73 4.28
CA ILE A 37 12.68 -32.26 3.13
C ILE A 37 11.50 -31.40 3.61
N PHE A 38 10.79 -31.84 4.66
CA PHE A 38 9.70 -31.07 5.24
C PHE A 38 10.18 -29.74 5.82
N GLY A 39 11.30 -29.73 6.54
CA GLY A 39 11.89 -28.50 7.07
C GLY A 39 12.31 -27.52 5.97
N VAL A 40 12.90 -28.00 4.89
CA VAL A 40 13.27 -27.18 3.72
C VAL A 40 12.01 -26.66 3.01
N ALA A 41 11.00 -27.51 2.78
CA ALA A 41 9.74 -27.10 2.17
C ALA A 41 9.00 -26.06 3.02
N LEU A 42 9.01 -26.22 4.35
CA LEU A 42 8.45 -25.26 5.30
C LEU A 42 9.23 -23.94 5.27
N GLY A 43 10.56 -23.99 5.21
CA GLY A 43 11.42 -22.81 5.04
C GLY A 43 11.16 -22.07 3.73
N ILE A 44 11.01 -22.80 2.62
CA ILE A 44 10.63 -22.23 1.32
C ILE A 44 9.23 -21.65 1.38
N PHE A 45 8.27 -22.33 2.02
CA PHE A 45 6.90 -21.82 2.19
C PHE A 45 6.89 -20.52 3.01
N PHE A 46 7.62 -20.45 4.12
CA PHE A 46 7.72 -19.23 4.91
C PHE A 46 8.50 -18.13 4.21
N TYR A 47 9.57 -18.46 3.48
CA TYR A 47 10.31 -17.51 2.67
C TYR A 47 9.42 -16.97 1.54
N TRP A 48 8.70 -17.83 0.83
CA TRP A 48 7.79 -17.44 -0.25
C TRP A 48 6.61 -16.65 0.30
N LYS A 49 5.99 -17.07 1.41
CA LYS A 49 4.93 -16.30 2.09
C LYS A 49 5.46 -14.95 2.56
N TYR A 50 6.61 -14.90 3.22
CA TYR A 50 7.22 -13.64 3.65
C TYR A 50 7.57 -12.74 2.45
N PHE A 51 8.16 -13.29 1.39
CA PHE A 51 8.52 -12.54 0.19
C PHE A 51 7.28 -12.08 -0.59
N TYR A 52 6.23 -12.89 -0.67
CA TYR A 52 4.99 -12.51 -1.36
C TYR A 52 4.16 -11.53 -0.54
N THR A 53 4.15 -11.66 0.79
CA THR A 53 3.46 -10.74 1.69
C THR A 53 4.24 -9.42 1.88
N TYR A 54 5.58 -9.41 1.76
CA TYR A 54 6.40 -8.23 2.10
C TYR A 54 7.34 -7.69 1.01
N SER A 55 7.56 -8.37 -0.13
CA SER A 55 8.65 -7.98 -1.07
C SER A 55 8.25 -7.29 -2.38
N THR A 56 6.97 -7.15 -2.70
CA THR A 56 6.57 -6.37 -3.90
C THR A 56 5.57 -5.28 -3.58
N GLY A 57 5.50 -4.86 -2.32
CA GLY A 57 4.89 -3.58 -2.01
C GLY A 57 5.68 -2.51 -2.75
N TYR A 58 5.08 -1.93 -3.79
CA TYR A 58 5.51 -0.68 -4.39
C TYR A 58 5.99 0.22 -3.26
N ARG A 59 7.29 0.54 -3.25
CA ARG A 59 7.86 1.45 -2.26
C ARG A 59 7.48 2.86 -2.70
N ALA A 60 6.18 3.15 -2.67
CA ALA A 60 5.66 4.50 -2.65
C ALA A 60 6.23 5.13 -1.38
N GLY A 61 7.35 5.84 -1.54
CA GLY A 61 8.04 6.53 -0.48
C GLY A 61 7.19 7.69 0.00
N LEU A 62 6.18 7.39 0.81
CA LEU A 62 5.41 8.38 1.53
C LEU A 62 5.31 7.96 3.00
N LEU A 63 6.48 7.88 3.64
CA LEU A 63 6.57 8.10 5.08
C LEU A 63 6.95 9.57 5.32
N GLN A 64 6.09 10.45 4.82
CA GLN A 64 6.05 11.82 5.29
C GLN A 64 5.46 11.73 6.70
N LYS A 65 6.30 11.88 7.72
CA LYS A 65 5.80 12.16 9.07
C LYS A 65 4.97 13.43 8.93
N PHE A 66 3.65 13.32 8.97
CA PHE A 66 2.72 14.44 9.03
C PHE A 66 2.99 15.20 10.34
N SER A 67 4.06 15.98 10.37
CA SER A 67 4.18 17.09 11.29
C SER A 67 3.12 18.09 10.83
N ARG A 68 2.25 18.54 11.75
CA ARG A 68 1.37 19.69 11.54
C ARG A 68 2.11 20.95 11.04
N LYS A 69 3.45 20.94 11.10
CA LYS A 69 4.37 21.97 10.62
C LYS A 69 5.27 21.40 9.51
N GLY A 70 4.69 20.91 8.42
CA GLY A 70 5.47 20.49 7.25
C GLY A 70 6.32 21.66 6.77
N ASN A 71 7.63 21.47 6.60
CA ASN A 71 8.46 22.48 5.96
C ASN A 71 8.01 22.58 4.51
N ILE A 72 7.53 23.75 4.11
CA ILE A 72 7.00 23.96 2.77
C ILE A 72 8.12 24.48 1.89
N ILE A 73 8.45 23.67 0.89
CA ILE A 73 9.64 23.80 0.09
C ILE A 73 9.24 24.44 -1.23
N LYS A 74 9.80 25.63 -1.47
CA LYS A 74 9.45 26.52 -2.57
C LYS A 74 10.69 27.02 -3.32
N THR A 75 11.77 26.26 -3.26
CA THR A 75 13.03 26.57 -3.94
C THR A 75 13.60 25.31 -4.56
N TYR A 76 14.34 25.49 -5.64
CA TYR A 76 15.01 24.42 -6.38
C TYR A 76 15.93 23.59 -5.47
N GLU A 77 16.89 24.25 -4.81
CA GLU A 77 17.83 23.61 -3.89
C GLU A 77 17.14 22.99 -2.66
N GLY A 78 16.06 23.62 -2.20
CA GLY A 78 15.24 23.09 -1.11
C GLY A 78 14.62 21.74 -1.49
N ALA A 79 14.12 21.62 -2.72
CA ALA A 79 13.51 20.40 -3.23
C ALA A 79 14.55 19.27 -3.35
N LYS A 80 15.73 19.55 -3.93
CA LYS A 80 16.83 18.56 -4.01
C LYS A 80 17.30 18.11 -2.63
N LYS A 81 17.45 19.03 -1.67
CA LYS A 81 17.83 18.71 -0.29
C LYS A 81 16.79 17.84 0.40
N ALA A 82 15.50 18.13 0.23
CA ALA A 82 14.45 17.30 0.80
C ALA A 82 14.35 15.93 0.15
N PHE A 83 14.49 15.84 -1.16
CA PHE A 83 14.58 14.57 -1.86
C PHE A 83 15.71 13.70 -1.30
N ALA A 84 16.94 14.23 -1.20
CA ALA A 84 18.07 13.51 -0.62
C ALA A 84 17.83 13.06 0.84
N LYS A 85 17.20 13.91 1.65
CA LYS A 85 16.80 13.57 3.02
C LYS A 85 15.77 12.44 3.05
N THR A 86 14.79 12.46 2.15
CA THR A 86 13.74 11.45 2.02
C THR A 86 14.34 10.10 1.61
N LEU A 87 15.21 10.06 0.59
CA LEU A 87 15.92 8.85 0.18
C LEU A 87 16.70 8.22 1.36
N LYS A 88 17.45 9.05 2.09
CA LYS A 88 18.20 8.60 3.28
C LYS A 88 17.27 8.04 4.37
N ALA A 89 16.14 8.69 4.63
CA ALA A 89 15.20 8.25 5.65
C ALA A 89 14.50 6.94 5.28
N LEU A 90 14.24 6.72 3.98
CA LEU A 90 13.58 5.51 3.47
C LEU A 90 14.56 4.37 3.17
N GLY A 91 15.87 4.64 3.14
CA GLY A 91 16.88 3.63 2.80
C GLY A 91 16.76 3.14 1.36
N THR A 92 16.44 4.04 0.43
CA THR A 92 16.26 3.79 -1.01
C THR A 92 17.04 4.81 -1.83
N ASP A 93 17.32 4.49 -3.10
CA ASP A 93 18.03 5.32 -4.05
C ASP A 93 17.13 5.96 -5.12
N TYR A 94 15.85 5.54 -5.17
CA TYR A 94 14.80 6.10 -6.03
C TYR A 94 13.46 6.22 -5.29
N LEU A 95 12.55 7.03 -5.84
CA LEU A 95 11.14 7.09 -5.45
C LEU A 95 10.23 6.77 -6.63
N ASP A 96 9.15 6.02 -6.39
CA ASP A 96 8.11 5.80 -7.42
C ASP A 96 7.33 7.10 -7.72
N LEU A 97 6.99 7.87 -6.68
CA LEU A 97 6.27 9.15 -6.80
C LEU A 97 6.83 10.18 -5.81
N PHE A 98 7.06 11.41 -6.27
CA PHE A 98 7.39 12.55 -5.41
C PHE A 98 6.49 13.74 -5.76
N ILE A 99 5.94 14.41 -4.74
CA ILE A 99 4.91 15.44 -4.94
C ILE A 99 5.21 16.73 -4.16
N ILE A 100 4.81 17.87 -4.72
CA ILE A 100 4.68 19.12 -3.96
C ILE A 100 3.44 19.00 -3.07
N HIS A 101 3.60 19.08 -1.74
CA HIS A 101 2.55 18.75 -0.79
C HIS A 101 1.35 19.73 -0.78
N ALA A 102 1.57 21.01 -1.04
CA ALA A 102 0.53 22.04 -1.07
C ALA A 102 1.02 23.25 -1.88
N PRO A 103 0.14 24.03 -2.52
CA PRO A 103 0.55 25.20 -3.29
C PRO A 103 1.18 26.29 -2.41
N TRP A 104 0.78 26.39 -1.13
CA TRP A 104 1.24 27.39 -0.17
C TRP A 104 1.50 26.79 1.23
N PRO A 105 2.11 27.57 2.14
CA PRO A 105 2.21 27.22 3.56
C PRO A 105 0.84 27.01 4.23
N TRP A 106 0.63 25.94 5.01
CA TRP A 106 -0.65 25.73 5.72
C TRP A 106 -0.99 26.85 6.71
N ASN A 107 0.02 27.55 7.25
CA ASN A 107 -0.13 28.72 8.10
C ASN A 107 -0.33 30.03 7.33
N GLU A 108 -0.23 30.01 6.00
CA GLU A 108 -0.40 31.15 5.09
C GLU A 108 -1.28 30.71 3.91
N MET A 109 -2.44 30.13 4.21
CA MET A 109 -3.34 29.56 3.22
C MET A 109 -3.81 30.64 2.23
N GLY A 110 -3.73 30.35 0.92
CA GLY A 110 -4.05 31.31 -0.14
C GLY A 110 -2.90 32.27 -0.52
N LYS A 111 -1.73 32.17 0.12
CA LYS A 111 -0.55 32.93 -0.29
C LYS A 111 -0.10 32.50 -1.69
N ASN A 112 0.07 33.46 -2.59
CA ASN A 112 0.69 33.17 -3.89
C ASN A 112 2.14 32.69 -3.68
N CYS A 113 2.41 31.46 -4.12
CA CYS A 113 3.73 30.83 -4.08
C CYS A 113 4.11 30.28 -5.47
N ASP A 114 3.55 30.84 -6.54
CA ASP A 114 3.63 30.30 -7.90
C ASP A 114 5.05 30.17 -8.42
N GLU A 115 5.86 31.21 -8.25
CA GLU A 115 7.28 31.17 -8.59
C GLU A 115 8.00 30.05 -7.83
N GLY A 116 7.72 29.93 -6.53
CA GLY A 116 8.32 28.92 -5.68
C GLY A 116 7.86 27.49 -6.01
N ASN A 117 6.61 27.33 -6.44
CA ASN A 117 6.06 26.07 -6.93
C ASN A 117 6.78 25.65 -8.22
N VAL A 118 6.96 26.56 -9.17
CA VAL A 118 7.72 26.33 -10.40
C VAL A 118 9.17 25.96 -10.09
N GLN A 119 9.83 26.68 -9.19
CA GLN A 119 11.23 26.39 -8.81
C GLN A 119 11.37 25.00 -8.18
N ALA A 120 10.47 24.63 -7.27
CA ALA A 120 10.47 23.30 -6.66
C ALA A 120 10.18 22.21 -7.69
N TYR A 121 9.25 22.46 -8.61
CA TYR A 121 8.86 21.48 -9.64
C TYR A 121 9.98 21.27 -10.67
N LYS A 122 10.69 22.33 -11.11
CA LYS A 122 11.87 22.20 -11.99
C LYS A 122 12.97 21.31 -11.40
N ALA A 123 13.19 21.36 -10.09
CA ALA A 123 14.11 20.44 -9.43
C ALA A 123 13.60 18.98 -9.47
N MET A 124 12.29 18.78 -9.40
CA MET A 124 11.67 17.46 -9.52
C MET A 124 11.78 16.94 -10.96
N GLU A 125 11.65 17.79 -11.98
CA GLU A 125 11.89 17.45 -13.38
C GLU A 125 13.33 16.99 -13.62
N GLU A 126 14.33 17.71 -13.10
CA GLU A 126 15.74 17.27 -13.19
C GLU A 126 15.90 15.87 -12.58
N LEU A 127 15.36 15.64 -11.39
CA LEU A 127 15.46 14.35 -10.69
C LEU A 127 14.70 13.23 -11.40
N TYR A 128 13.58 13.54 -12.06
CA TYR A 128 12.85 12.61 -12.92
C TYR A 128 13.68 12.23 -14.15
N MET A 129 14.25 13.21 -14.84
CA MET A 129 15.10 12.99 -16.03
C MET A 129 16.37 12.20 -15.69
N LEU A 130 16.89 12.33 -14.47
CA LEU A 130 18.00 11.54 -13.94
C LEU A 130 17.60 10.11 -13.51
N GLY A 131 16.32 9.72 -13.64
CA GLY A 131 15.79 8.42 -13.24
C GLY A 131 15.72 8.20 -11.73
N LYS A 132 15.84 9.27 -10.92
CA LYS A 132 15.77 9.20 -9.45
C LYS A 132 14.33 9.19 -8.93
N ILE A 133 13.41 9.68 -9.74
CA ILE A 133 11.97 9.68 -9.47
C ILE A 133 11.27 9.10 -10.70
N ARG A 134 10.34 8.15 -10.52
CA ARG A 134 9.61 7.54 -11.65
C ARG A 134 8.35 8.31 -12.07
N ALA A 135 7.77 9.10 -11.18
CA ALA A 135 6.67 10.00 -11.45
C ALA A 135 6.74 11.22 -10.53
N ILE A 136 6.40 12.40 -11.06
CA ILE A 136 6.36 13.66 -10.31
C ILE A 136 4.95 14.24 -10.36
N GLY A 137 4.53 14.87 -9.27
CA GLY A 137 3.18 15.43 -9.17
C GLY A 137 3.04 16.51 -8.11
N VAL A 138 1.80 16.81 -7.77
CA VAL A 138 1.42 17.84 -6.81
C VAL A 138 0.29 17.34 -5.90
N SER A 139 -0.04 18.12 -4.88
CA SER A 139 -1.15 17.84 -3.97
C SER A 139 -1.80 19.13 -3.51
N ASN A 140 -3.13 19.14 -3.45
CA ASN A 140 -3.94 20.31 -3.09
C ASN A 140 -3.84 21.48 -4.09
N PHE A 141 -3.50 21.20 -5.35
CA PHE A 141 -3.41 22.23 -6.38
C PHE A 141 -4.76 22.36 -7.08
N GLU A 142 -5.31 23.57 -7.07
CA GLU A 142 -6.44 23.98 -7.92
C GLU A 142 -5.99 24.26 -9.36
N ILE A 143 -6.95 24.42 -10.28
CA ILE A 143 -6.71 24.62 -11.72
C ILE A 143 -5.68 25.73 -11.99
N GLU A 144 -5.80 26.88 -11.33
CA GLU A 144 -4.88 28.01 -11.50
C GLU A 144 -3.42 27.65 -11.16
N HIS A 145 -3.20 26.81 -10.15
CA HIS A 145 -1.88 26.37 -9.75
C HIS A 145 -1.30 25.34 -10.73
N LEU A 146 -2.16 24.46 -11.26
CA LEU A 146 -1.78 23.47 -12.27
C LEU A 146 -1.36 24.17 -13.57
N GLU A 147 -2.16 25.14 -14.04
CA GLU A 147 -1.84 25.97 -15.20
C GLU A 147 -0.51 26.70 -15.03
N ASN A 148 -0.23 27.23 -13.84
CA ASN A 148 1.06 27.86 -13.55
C ASN A 148 2.24 26.87 -13.69
N ILE A 149 2.11 25.62 -13.25
CA ILE A 149 3.15 24.60 -13.48
C ILE A 149 3.27 24.27 -14.96
N ILE A 150 2.15 23.91 -15.61
CA ILE A 150 2.13 23.48 -17.02
C ILE A 150 2.69 24.54 -17.96
N LYS A 151 2.47 25.82 -17.67
CA LYS A 151 2.99 26.94 -18.47
C LYS A 151 4.51 27.13 -18.35
N ASN A 152 5.10 26.76 -17.21
CA ASN A 152 6.47 27.16 -16.85
C ASN A 152 7.45 25.98 -16.69
N CYS A 153 6.95 24.76 -16.80
CA CYS A 153 7.68 23.49 -16.66
C CYS A 153 7.44 22.62 -17.91
N ASP A 154 8.34 21.67 -18.15
CA ASP A 154 8.35 20.82 -19.35
C ASP A 154 7.47 19.57 -19.19
N ILE A 155 7.25 19.12 -17.95
CA ILE A 155 6.57 17.87 -17.60
C ILE A 155 5.25 18.20 -16.88
N VAL A 156 4.13 17.85 -17.51
CA VAL A 156 2.82 17.91 -16.86
C VAL A 156 2.81 17.03 -15.60
N PRO A 157 2.28 17.49 -14.45
CA PRO A 157 2.13 16.65 -13.26
C PRO A 157 1.45 15.33 -13.57
N HIS A 158 2.11 14.21 -13.28
CA HIS A 158 1.52 12.89 -13.48
C HIS A 158 0.33 12.66 -12.53
N VAL A 159 0.35 13.34 -11.37
CA VAL A 159 -0.63 13.17 -10.30
C VAL A 159 -0.98 14.50 -9.66
N ASN A 160 -2.26 14.69 -9.33
CA ASN A 160 -2.72 15.64 -8.32
C ASN A 160 -3.41 14.88 -7.18
N GLN A 161 -2.79 14.90 -5.99
CA GLN A 161 -3.35 14.28 -4.79
C GLN A 161 -4.25 15.28 -4.05
N ILE A 162 -5.57 15.02 -4.02
CA ILE A 162 -6.57 15.92 -3.46
C ILE A 162 -7.46 15.23 -2.42
N GLY A 163 -8.05 16.03 -1.54
CA GLY A 163 -8.89 15.55 -0.44
C GLY A 163 -10.30 15.25 -0.92
N HIS A 164 -10.50 14.10 -1.54
CA HIS A 164 -11.76 13.72 -2.19
C HIS A 164 -12.38 12.45 -1.59
N PHE A 165 -13.71 12.47 -1.45
CA PHE A 165 -14.54 11.38 -0.95
C PHE A 165 -16.01 11.66 -1.31
N ILE A 166 -16.90 10.68 -1.05
CA ILE A 166 -18.33 10.79 -1.29
C ILE A 166 -18.91 12.04 -0.59
N GLY A 167 -19.42 12.99 -1.37
CA GLY A 167 -20.02 14.24 -0.86
C GLY A 167 -19.23 15.52 -1.17
N ILE A 168 -17.96 15.40 -1.57
CA ILE A 168 -17.15 16.54 -2.01
C ILE A 168 -17.34 16.79 -3.50
N ASP A 169 -17.58 18.05 -3.85
CA ASP A 169 -17.67 18.48 -5.25
C ASP A 169 -16.33 19.08 -5.70
N HIS A 170 -15.68 18.38 -6.62
CA HIS A 170 -14.46 18.82 -7.32
C HIS A 170 -14.62 18.65 -8.83
N LYS A 171 -15.85 18.72 -9.35
CA LYS A 171 -16.16 18.37 -10.74
C LYS A 171 -15.22 19.06 -11.73
N ASP A 172 -15.13 20.38 -11.69
CA ASP A 172 -14.32 21.16 -12.63
C ASP A 172 -12.83 20.80 -12.55
N LEU A 173 -12.31 20.58 -11.34
CA LEU A 173 -10.90 20.19 -11.13
C LEU A 173 -10.63 18.77 -11.66
N ILE A 174 -11.56 17.84 -11.45
CA ILE A 174 -11.44 16.45 -11.91
C ILE A 174 -11.47 16.40 -13.44
N GLU A 175 -12.44 17.09 -14.07
CA GLU A 175 -12.56 17.19 -15.53
C GLU A 175 -11.29 17.81 -16.14
N TYR A 176 -10.78 18.89 -15.54
CA TYR A 176 -9.52 19.50 -15.96
C TYR A 176 -8.32 18.54 -15.83
N CYS A 177 -8.22 17.81 -14.71
CA CYS A 177 -7.14 16.85 -14.51
C CYS A 177 -7.23 15.70 -15.54
N GLU A 178 -8.43 15.21 -15.84
CA GLU A 178 -8.66 14.18 -16.86
C GLU A 178 -8.24 14.67 -18.26
N GLU A 179 -8.62 15.89 -18.65
CA GLU A 179 -8.22 16.49 -19.93
C GLU A 179 -6.71 16.60 -20.09
N LYS A 180 -5.99 16.89 -18.99
CA LYS A 180 -4.53 17.04 -18.96
C LYS A 180 -3.79 15.73 -18.67
N GLU A 181 -4.48 14.60 -18.62
CA GLU A 181 -3.90 13.29 -18.26
C GLU A 181 -3.21 13.27 -16.87
N ILE A 182 -3.72 14.08 -15.93
CA ILE A 182 -3.26 14.17 -14.54
C ILE A 182 -4.08 13.21 -13.69
N PHE A 183 -3.45 12.17 -13.17
CA PHE A 183 -4.14 11.17 -12.37
C PHE A 183 -4.51 11.68 -10.96
N ILE A 184 -5.70 11.35 -10.48
CA ILE A 184 -6.16 11.77 -9.15
C ILE A 184 -5.87 10.69 -8.10
N ILE A 185 -5.14 11.09 -7.05
CA ILE A 185 -5.03 10.31 -5.80
C ILE A 185 -5.94 10.96 -4.75
N ALA A 186 -6.95 10.22 -4.29
CA ALA A 186 -7.92 10.70 -3.32
C ALA A 186 -7.48 10.38 -1.88
N TYR A 187 -7.04 11.42 -1.14
CA TYR A 187 -6.74 11.29 0.29
C TYR A 187 -7.97 11.56 1.16
N SER A 188 -7.94 11.01 2.38
CA SER A 188 -9.10 11.00 3.30
C SER A 188 -10.36 10.38 2.69
N PRO A 189 -10.28 9.22 2.00
CA PRO A 189 -11.41 8.64 1.27
C PRO A 189 -12.62 8.30 2.15
N LEU A 190 -12.43 8.20 3.47
CA LEU A 190 -13.47 7.90 4.47
C LEU A 190 -14.04 9.16 5.14
N GLY A 191 -13.70 10.37 4.66
CA GLY A 191 -14.08 11.63 5.29
C GLY A 191 -13.63 11.70 6.76
N ILE A 192 -12.41 11.26 7.07
CA ILE A 192 -11.87 11.17 8.46
C ILE A 192 -12.76 10.29 9.38
N GLY A 193 -13.55 9.39 8.80
CA GLY A 193 -14.42 8.45 9.51
C GLY A 193 -15.88 8.88 9.60
N TYR A 194 -16.22 10.13 9.27
CA TYR A 194 -17.61 10.62 9.32
C TYR A 194 -18.55 9.87 8.35
N LEU A 195 -18.03 9.44 7.20
CA LEU A 195 -18.83 8.71 6.21
C LEU A 195 -19.25 7.32 6.70
N LEU A 196 -18.52 6.72 7.63
CA LEU A 196 -18.82 5.38 8.14
C LEU A 196 -20.15 5.32 8.91
N SER A 197 -20.60 6.46 9.42
CA SER A 197 -21.87 6.64 10.11
C SER A 197 -23.02 7.11 9.21
N ASN A 198 -22.78 7.41 7.94
CA ASN A 198 -23.82 7.89 7.04
C ASN A 198 -24.81 6.76 6.70
N GLU A 199 -26.10 6.97 6.96
CA GLU A 199 -27.13 5.94 6.80
C GLU A 199 -27.29 5.46 5.36
N ILE A 200 -27.16 6.35 4.37
CA ILE A 200 -27.22 5.99 2.95
C ILE A 200 -26.04 5.07 2.60
N ILE A 201 -24.83 5.40 3.07
CA ILE A 201 -23.63 4.57 2.83
C ILE A 201 -23.78 3.21 3.50
N LYS A 202 -24.35 3.14 4.71
CA LYS A 202 -24.62 1.86 5.39
C LYS A 202 -25.66 1.02 4.65
N GLU A 203 -26.73 1.63 4.16
CA GLU A 203 -27.77 0.96 3.39
C GLU A 203 -27.18 0.32 2.12
N VAL A 204 -26.39 1.11 1.38
CA VAL A 204 -25.66 0.60 0.21
C VAL A 204 -24.70 -0.51 0.64
N ALA A 205 -23.88 -0.32 1.67
CA ALA A 205 -22.93 -1.32 2.14
C ALA A 205 -23.60 -2.66 2.49
N ASN A 206 -24.76 -2.63 3.14
CA ASN A 206 -25.55 -3.82 3.46
C ASN A 206 -26.00 -4.59 2.21
N LYS A 207 -26.37 -3.90 1.12
CA LYS A 207 -26.76 -4.54 -0.15
C LYS A 207 -25.62 -5.39 -0.75
N TYR A 208 -24.37 -4.97 -0.54
CA TYR A 208 -23.18 -5.67 -1.05
C TYR A 208 -22.53 -6.60 -0.01
N GLU A 209 -23.08 -6.70 1.21
CA GLU A 209 -22.51 -7.46 2.33
C GLU A 209 -21.06 -7.04 2.67
N VAL A 210 -20.73 -5.75 2.49
CA VAL A 210 -19.42 -5.17 2.78
C VAL A 210 -19.51 -4.07 3.84
N SER A 211 -18.36 -3.58 4.31
CA SER A 211 -18.33 -2.44 5.23
C SER A 211 -18.58 -1.09 4.53
N PRO A 212 -19.06 -0.06 5.26
CA PRO A 212 -19.13 1.31 4.75
C PRO A 212 -17.79 1.85 4.22
N ALA A 213 -16.67 1.40 4.81
CA ALA A 213 -15.33 1.78 4.36
C ALA A 213 -15.02 1.22 2.96
N GLN A 214 -15.37 -0.04 2.71
CA GLN A 214 -15.22 -0.67 1.39
C GLN A 214 -16.07 0.03 0.33
N ILE A 215 -17.31 0.46 0.65
CA ILE A 215 -18.12 1.28 -0.27
C ILE A 215 -17.42 2.60 -0.61
N CYS A 216 -16.91 3.32 0.39
CA CYS A 216 -16.21 4.59 0.17
C CYS A 216 -14.97 4.42 -0.73
N ILE A 217 -14.19 3.37 -0.50
CA ILE A 217 -12.99 3.06 -1.28
C ILE A 217 -13.37 2.63 -2.69
N ARG A 218 -14.33 1.71 -2.84
CA ARG A 218 -14.74 1.19 -4.14
C ARG A 218 -15.39 2.25 -5.01
N TYR A 219 -16.18 3.14 -4.42
CA TYR A 219 -16.76 4.29 -5.11
C TYR A 219 -15.67 5.12 -5.81
N LEU A 220 -14.57 5.44 -5.11
CA LEU A 220 -13.47 6.22 -5.67
C LEU A 220 -12.72 5.48 -6.77
N LEU A 221 -12.52 4.16 -6.60
CA LEU A 221 -11.93 3.31 -7.65
C LEU A 221 -12.78 3.29 -8.92
N GLN A 222 -14.11 3.20 -8.79
CA GLN A 222 -15.03 3.26 -9.93
C GLN A 222 -15.13 4.63 -10.59
N LYS A 223 -14.84 5.70 -9.85
CA LYS A 223 -14.69 7.06 -10.39
C LYS A 223 -13.29 7.30 -11.01
N GLY A 224 -12.47 6.26 -11.16
CA GLY A 224 -11.16 6.35 -11.84
C GLY A 224 -10.03 6.94 -10.97
N MET A 225 -10.21 6.99 -9.65
CA MET A 225 -9.23 7.59 -8.73
C MET A 225 -8.53 6.51 -7.88
N ALA A 226 -7.33 6.80 -7.38
CA ALA A 226 -6.67 5.94 -6.39
C ALA A 226 -6.93 6.45 -4.95
N PRO A 227 -7.75 5.76 -4.14
CA PRO A 227 -7.94 6.10 -2.73
C PRO A 227 -6.74 5.67 -1.88
N ILE A 228 -6.35 6.50 -0.90
CA ILE A 228 -5.31 6.16 0.09
C ILE A 228 -5.88 6.15 1.53
N PRO A 229 -6.65 5.10 1.91
CA PRO A 229 -7.22 5.00 3.25
C PRO A 229 -6.13 4.78 4.29
N LYS A 230 -6.24 5.46 5.44
CA LYS A 230 -5.31 5.31 6.57
C LYS A 230 -5.95 4.47 7.67
N SER A 231 -5.23 3.46 8.14
CA SER A 231 -5.56 2.70 9.34
C SER A 231 -4.30 2.37 10.13
N VAL A 232 -4.45 2.18 11.44
CA VAL A 232 -3.43 1.60 12.33
C VAL A 232 -3.83 0.21 12.83
N HIS A 233 -5.06 -0.22 12.55
CA HIS A 233 -5.60 -1.52 12.91
C HIS A 233 -5.45 -2.47 11.73
N GLU A 234 -4.76 -3.59 11.95
CA GLU A 234 -4.44 -4.60 10.92
C GLU A 234 -5.70 -5.12 10.21
N GLU A 235 -6.73 -5.50 10.99
CA GLU A 235 -8.00 -6.00 10.45
C GLU A 235 -8.63 -5.02 9.45
N ARG A 236 -8.59 -3.71 9.76
CA ARG A 236 -9.09 -2.67 8.85
C ARG A 236 -8.20 -2.46 7.64
N ILE A 237 -6.89 -2.68 7.76
CA ILE A 237 -5.96 -2.59 6.61
C ILE A 237 -6.30 -3.70 5.60
N ILE A 238 -6.50 -4.92 6.09
CA ILE A 238 -6.89 -6.07 5.26
C ILE A 238 -8.27 -5.82 4.65
N GLN A 239 -9.27 -5.48 5.46
CA GLN A 239 -10.63 -5.21 4.97
C GLN A 239 -10.69 -4.07 3.94
N ASN A 240 -9.92 -3.00 4.12
CA ASN A 240 -9.86 -1.89 3.17
C ASN A 240 -9.26 -2.28 1.80
N SER A 241 -8.53 -3.40 1.74
CA SER A 241 -7.97 -3.93 0.49
C SER A 241 -8.92 -4.87 -0.26
N GLU A 242 -9.95 -5.38 0.42
CA GLU A 242 -10.93 -6.32 -0.12
C GLU A 242 -12.06 -5.56 -0.84
N VAL A 243 -11.74 -4.95 -1.98
CA VAL A 243 -12.65 -4.09 -2.75
C VAL A 243 -12.86 -4.57 -4.19
N ASP A 244 -12.74 -5.88 -4.40
CA ASP A 244 -12.96 -6.55 -5.69
C ASP A 244 -14.45 -6.90 -5.90
N PHE A 245 -15.28 -5.86 -5.96
CA PHE A 245 -16.72 -5.94 -6.27
C PHE A 245 -17.13 -4.72 -7.08
N VAL A 246 -18.29 -4.72 -7.73
CA VAL A 246 -18.79 -3.57 -8.50
C VAL A 246 -20.03 -2.99 -7.83
N ILE A 247 -20.02 -1.69 -7.55
CA ILE A 247 -21.20 -0.92 -7.17
C ILE A 247 -22.00 -0.65 -8.44
N GLU A 248 -23.25 -1.09 -8.48
CA GLU A 248 -24.17 -0.86 -9.60
C GLU A 248 -24.42 0.64 -9.84
N ASP A 249 -24.68 1.00 -11.10
CA ASP A 249 -24.90 2.40 -11.51
C ASP A 249 -26.00 3.10 -10.72
N CYS A 250 -27.05 2.37 -10.34
CA CYS A 250 -28.15 2.90 -9.54
C CYS A 250 -27.67 3.34 -8.15
N ASP A 251 -26.81 2.55 -7.50
CA ASP A 251 -26.27 2.85 -6.18
C ASP A 251 -25.16 3.90 -6.26
N MET A 252 -24.34 3.89 -7.32
CA MET A 252 -23.43 5.00 -7.61
C MET A 252 -24.19 6.32 -7.71
N GLY A 253 -25.33 6.33 -8.40
CA GLY A 253 -26.22 7.50 -8.49
C GLY A 253 -26.89 7.88 -7.16
N VAL A 254 -27.06 6.96 -6.22
CA VAL A 254 -27.49 7.26 -4.85
C VAL A 254 -26.36 7.93 -4.06
N LEU A 255 -25.14 7.40 -4.15
CA LEU A 255 -23.96 7.95 -3.47
C LEU A 255 -23.61 9.35 -4.00
N ASP A 256 -23.76 9.60 -5.31
CA ASP A 256 -23.52 10.91 -5.95
C ASP A 256 -24.43 12.03 -5.41
N LYS A 257 -25.59 11.68 -4.83
CA LYS A 257 -26.54 12.63 -4.23
C LYS A 257 -26.14 13.07 -2.83
N ILE A 258 -25.23 12.35 -2.17
CA ILE A 258 -24.69 12.78 -0.88
C ILE A 258 -23.88 14.06 -1.11
N LYS A 259 -24.06 15.06 -0.25
CA LYS A 259 -23.38 16.36 -0.33
C LYS A 259 -22.87 16.79 1.04
N GLY A 260 -21.77 17.52 1.05
CA GLY A 260 -21.22 18.21 2.20
C GLY A 260 -19.87 17.68 2.64
N ASP A 261 -19.04 18.59 3.17
CA ASP A 261 -17.77 18.24 3.81
C ASP A 261 -18.01 18.06 5.32
N PRO A 262 -18.01 16.82 5.84
CA PRO A 262 -18.17 16.60 7.27
C PRO A 262 -16.90 16.96 8.07
N ARG A 263 -15.78 17.24 7.40
CA ARG A 263 -14.54 17.68 8.06
C ARG A 263 -14.72 19.13 8.52
N ARG A 264 -14.98 19.31 9.81
CA ARG A 264 -14.99 20.65 10.43
C ARG A 264 -13.56 21.14 10.60
N TRP A 265 -13.11 22.03 9.71
CA TRP A 265 -11.85 22.75 9.89
C TRP A 265 -12.14 24.06 10.64
N GLY A 266 -11.99 24.06 11.96
CA GLY A 266 -12.05 25.30 12.76
C GLY A 266 -13.38 25.63 13.45
N GLU A 267 -14.24 24.63 13.70
CA GLU A 267 -15.20 24.69 14.82
C GLU A 267 -14.59 24.06 16.08
#